data_AF-A0A957Z9D1-F1
#
_entry.id   AF-A0A957Z9D1-F1
#
_cell.length_a   1.000
_cell.length_b   1.000
_cell.length_c   1.000
_cell.angle_alpha   90.00
_cell.angle_beta   90.00
_cell.angle_gamma   90.00
#
_symmetry.space_group_name_H-M   'P 1'
#
loop_
_entity.id
_entity.type
_entity.pdbx_description
1 polymer ?
#
loop_
_entity_poly.entity_id
_entity_poly.type
_entity_poly.pdbx_seq_one_letter_code
_entity_poly.pdbx_strand_id
1 'polypeptide(L)' 'MYDVIVVGARCAGASTAMLLGRQGYKVLLVDRAVFPKDIPHGHFIHRHGPQRLARWG' A
#
# COMPACT_ATOMS: atom_id res chain seq x y z
N MET A 1 -14.05 15.23 2.49
CA MET A 1 -13.52 14.83 3.82
C MET A 1 -13.10 13.37 3.75
N TYR A 2 -11.98 13.03 4.39
CA TYR A 2 -11.39 11.68 4.40
C TYR A 2 -11.43 11.13 5.83
N ASP A 3 -11.58 9.81 5.97
CA ASP A 3 -11.54 9.14 7.27
C ASP A 3 -10.09 8.83 7.68
N VAL A 4 -9.24 8.54 6.69
CA VAL A 4 -7.82 8.22 6.89
C VAL A 4 -6.96 8.90 5.84
N ILE A 5 -5.82 9.46 6.25
CA ILE A 5 -4.77 9.94 5.36
C ILE A 5 -3.55 9.03 5.54
N VAL A 6 -3.11 8.41 4.45
CA VAL A 6 -1.89 7.59 4.40
C VAL A 6 -0.81 8.38 3.67
N VAL A 7 0.31 8.61 4.34
CA VAL A 7 1.46 9.33 3.78
C VAL A 7 2.55 8.33 3.39
N GLY A 8 2.87 8.30 2.09
CA GLY A 8 3.72 7.33 1.41
C GLY A 8 2.90 6.26 0.70
N ALA A 9 3.07 6.08 -0.61
CA ALA A 9 2.37 5.14 -1.49
C ALA A 9 3.24 3.97 -1.98
N ARG A 10 4.34 3.67 -1.28
CA ARG A 10 5.10 2.43 -1.48
C ARG A 10 4.37 1.22 -0.86
N CYS A 11 5.02 0.05 -0.81
CA CYS A 11 4.42 -1.22 -0.40
C CYS A 11 3.55 -1.15 0.86
N ALA A 12 4.04 -0.55 1.96
CA ALA A 12 3.29 -0.46 3.21
C ALA A 12 2.07 0.47 3.11
N GLY A 13 2.23 1.68 2.58
CA GLY A 13 1.13 2.63 2.50
C GLY A 13 0.10 2.28 1.43
N ALA A 14 0.53 1.77 0.27
CA ALA A 14 -0.39 1.28 -0.77
C ALA A 14 -1.24 0.11 -0.27
N SER A 15 -0.64 -0.88 0.41
CA SER A 15 -1.39 -2.00 0.99
C SER A 15 -2.33 -1.54 2.11
N THR A 16 -1.90 -0.61 2.97
CA THR A 16 -2.74 -0.06 4.04
C THR A 16 -3.95 0.70 3.45
N ALA A 17 -3.73 1.59 2.49
CA ALA A 17 -4.80 2.34 1.84
C ALA A 17 -5.76 1.42 1.08
N MET A 18 -5.24 0.40 0.39
CA MET A 18 -6.06 -0.62 -0.28
C MET A 18 -6.94 -1.37 0.72
N LEU A 19 -6.37 -1.89 1.82
CA LEU A 19 -7.13 -2.68 2.80
C LEU A 19 -8.21 -1.85 3.51
N LEU A 20 -7.89 -0.60 3.89
CA LEU A 20 -8.86 0.32 4.48
C LEU A 20 -9.95 0.72 3.47
N GLY A 21 -9.58 0.96 2.20
CA GLY A 21 -10.55 1.22 1.14
C GLY A 21 -11.52 0.06 0.93
N ARG A 22 -11.04 -1.19 0.98
CA ARG A 22 -11.88 -2.40 0.92
C ARG A 22 -12.82 -2.56 2.13
N GLN A 23 -12.51 -1.92 3.26
CA GLN A 23 -13.39 -1.86 4.43
C GLN A 23 -14.40 -0.70 4.37
N GLY A 24 -14.36 0.13 3.31
CA GLY A 24 -15.33 1.21 3.09
C GLY A 24 -14.88 2.60 3.56
N TYR A 25 -13.64 2.76 4.05
CA TYR A 25 -13.12 4.06 4.45
C TYR A 25 -12.80 4.95 3.24
N LYS A 26 -13.07 6.26 3.36
CA LYS A 26 -12.57 7.29 2.43
C LYS A 26 -11.11 7.58 2.73
N VAL A 27 -10.20 6.93 2.01
CA VAL A 27 -8.76 7.06 2.21
C VAL A 27 -8.16 8.06 1.22
N LEU A 28 -7.37 9.02 1.73
CA LEU A 28 -6.45 9.82 0.92
C LEU A 28 -5.03 9.22 1.02
N LEU A 29 -4.49 8.73 -0.10
CA LEU A 29 -3.11 8.28 -0.20
C LEU A 29 -2.27 9.35 -0.90
N VAL A 30 -1.17 9.77 -0.28
CA VAL A 30 -0.27 10.79 -0.85
C VAL A 30 1.17 10.26 -0.89
N ASP A 31 1.92 10.55 -1.95
CA ASP A 31 3.36 10.29 -2.01
C ASP A 31 4.06 11.49 -2.63
N ARG A 32 5.32 11.70 -2.23
CA ARG A 32 6.19 12.74 -2.79
C ARG A 32 6.77 12.31 -4.14
N ALA A 33 6.96 11.01 -4.35
CA ALA A 33 7.50 10.46 -5.57
C ALA A 33 6.47 10.51 -6.70
N VAL A 34 6.94 10.89 -7.89
CA VAL A 34 6.17 10.72 -9.12
C VAL A 34 6.29 9.25 -9.55
N PHE A 35 5.17 8.61 -9.83
CA PHE A 35 5.14 7.22 -10.26
C PHE A 35 5.36 7.10 -11.79
N PRO A 36 6.14 6.11 -12.27
CA PRO A 36 6.96 5.17 -11.50
C PRO A 36 8.27 5.81 -11.04
N LYS A 37 8.72 5.48 -9.83
CA LYS A 37 10.05 5.86 -9.32
C LYS A 37 10.85 4.61 -9.02
N ASP A 38 12.03 4.52 -9.63
CA ASP A 38 12.94 3.41 -9.38
C ASP A 38 13.46 3.42 -7.93
N ILE A 39 13.64 2.23 -7.36
CA ILE A 39 14.15 2.02 -6.01
C ILE A 39 15.02 0.77 -5.99
N PRO A 40 16.26 0.84 -5.50
CA PRO A 40 17.20 -0.29 -5.52
C PRO A 40 16.85 -1.42 -4.53
N HIS A 41 15.71 -1.32 -3.82
CA HIS A 41 15.31 -2.23 -2.75
C HIS A 41 13.81 -2.54 -2.82
N GLY A 42 13.41 -3.69 -2.26
CA GLY A 42 11.98 -4.09 -2.15
C GLY A 42 11.51 -5.14 -3.16
N HIS A 43 12.42 -5.70 -3.97
CA HIS A 43 12.10 -6.76 -4.94
C HIS A 43 11.95 -8.16 -4.32
N PHE A 44 12.17 -8.30 -3.01
CA PHE A 44 12.11 -9.58 -2.31
C PHE A 44 10.85 -9.69 -1.46
N ILE A 45 10.16 -10.83 -1.58
CA ILE A 45 9.06 -11.20 -0.70
C ILE A 45 9.49 -12.43 0.10
N HIS A 46 9.42 -12.33 1.43
CA HIS A 46 9.72 -13.47 2.30
C HIS A 46 8.78 -14.65 2.06
N ARG A 47 9.23 -15.87 2.40
CA ARG A 47 8.52 -17.13 2.18
C ARG A 47 7.01 -17.11 2.49
N HIS A 48 6.60 -16.44 3.57
CA HIS A 48 5.19 -16.38 3.99
C HIS A 48 4.41 -15.21 3.37
N GLY A 49 5.08 -14.29 2.68
CA GLY A 49 4.47 -13.12 2.07
C GLY A 49 3.40 -13.46 1.03
N PRO A 50 3.64 -14.38 0.06
CA PRO A 50 2.63 -14.72 -0.95
C PRO A 50 1.31 -15.21 -0.35
N GLN A 51 1.36 -16.03 0.71
CA GLN A 51 0.16 -16.50 1.39
C GLN A 51 -0.61 -15.36 2.08
N ARG A 52 0.10 -14.37 2.64
CA ARG A 52 -0.54 -13.20 3.26
C ARG A 52 -1.19 -12.30 2.22
N LEU A 53 -0.52 -12.08 1.08
CA LEU A 53 -1.06 -11.30 -0.03
C LEU A 53 -2.31 -11.97 -0.61
N ALA A 54 -2.29 -13.29 -0.81
CA ALA A 54 -3.45 -14.04 -1.30
C ALA A 54 -4.69 -13.93 -0.38
N ARG A 55 -4.51 -13.75 0.93
CA ARG A 55 -5.62 -13.51 1.87
C ARG A 55 -6.29 -12.15 1.69
N TRP A 56 -5.62 -11.20 1.04
CA TRP A 56 -6.19 -9.88 0.77
C TRP A 56 -7.07 -9.86 -0.48
N GLY A 57 -7.10 -10.96 -1.25
CA GLY A 57 -7.84 -11.10 -2.51
C GLY A 57 -7.30 -10.15 -3.57
#